data_AF-B0Y344-F1
#
_entry.id   AF-B0Y344-F1
#
_cell.length_a   1.000
_cell.length_b   1.000
_cell.length_c   1.000
_cell.angle_alpha   90.00
_cell.angle_beta   90.00
_cell.angle_gamma   90.00
#
_symmetry.space_group_name_H-M   'P 1'
#
loop_
_entity.id
_entity.type
_entity.pdbx_description
1 polymer ?
#
loop_
_entity_poly.entity_id
_entity_poly.type
_entity_poly.pdbx_seq_one_letter_code
_entity_poly.pdbx_strand_id
1 'polypeptide(L)'
;MHELLGQTQWRSQYDELQGQNHWFDGVLTTPSLLAFYNQSATFPRRPRLPLAFTITVPSSANIAKGGIYVDQLRSPDRNGVVQVIRDARSGIWYVNTTNIHRFHLSPRVLNFTMPSALVLDGRDCFEMGYIRPERMWFLRDSRGRWTVSEREDWRQLNERYGRQLGTVDAILRTKGPFNINICSAGLEHIAVQISRNFLQYFAADSQLSRQCGSLIYPDNNQNRVVDSGNVVTLALGNELPSSKLKLFPIRIQGQGLSLFQGCCWPRADTEASPQSSLNRECNEYEFPFERGMGALFLRPLENERLELVVWGADLSGLEQAARFVPTLTGVGQPDFLILGDSCRWQGHAGAYAAGFFDRSWQISSGSYIRIDASVNEQRLRNGA
;
A
#
# COMPACT_ATOMS: atom_id res chain seq x y z
N MET A 1 22.61 27.10 -3.81
CA MET A 1 22.81 25.63 -3.72
C MET A 1 24.16 25.21 -4.33
N HIS A 2 24.52 25.63 -5.55
CA HIS A 2 25.83 25.32 -6.16
C HIS A 2 27.04 25.75 -5.28
N GLU A 3 27.02 26.98 -4.75
CA GLU A 3 28.08 27.48 -3.87
C GLU A 3 28.29 26.60 -2.61
N LEU A 4 27.19 26.16 -1.98
CA LEU A 4 27.22 25.24 -0.83
C LEU A 4 27.76 23.85 -1.19
N LEU A 5 27.46 23.36 -2.41
CA LEU A 5 28.01 22.10 -2.91
C LEU A 5 29.53 22.22 -3.17
N GLY A 6 29.99 23.36 -3.66
CA GLY A 6 31.42 23.67 -3.82
C GLY A 6 32.17 23.63 -2.49
N GLN A 7 31.58 24.19 -1.42
CA GLN A 7 32.17 24.19 -0.07
C GLN A 7 32.33 22.78 0.51
N THR A 8 31.47 21.83 0.12
CA THR A 8 31.54 20.42 0.57
C THR A 8 32.35 19.53 -0.37
N GLN A 9 33.02 20.11 -1.38
CA GLN A 9 33.77 19.40 -2.42
C GLN A 9 32.93 18.42 -3.25
N TRP A 10 31.61 18.59 -3.29
CA TRP A 10 30.75 17.84 -4.19
C TRP A 10 30.87 18.41 -5.60
N ARG A 11 31.18 17.55 -6.58
CA ARG A 11 31.22 17.95 -7.99
C ARG A 11 29.86 18.47 -8.41
N SER A 12 29.80 19.74 -8.76
CA SER A 12 28.62 20.37 -9.33
C SER A 12 29.05 21.36 -10.41
N GLN A 13 28.18 21.56 -11.40
CA GLN A 13 28.33 22.54 -12.47
C GLN A 13 27.06 23.39 -12.47
N TYR A 14 27.20 24.68 -12.74
CA TYR A 14 26.09 25.61 -12.86
C TYR A 14 26.12 26.20 -14.26
N ASP A 15 24.99 26.16 -14.94
CA ASP A 15 24.82 26.71 -16.28
C ASP A 15 23.57 27.59 -16.29
N GLU A 16 23.74 28.86 -16.61
CA GLU A 16 22.68 29.86 -16.64
C GLU A 16 22.22 30.06 -18.08
N LEU A 17 20.94 29.77 -18.35
CA LEU A 17 20.35 29.88 -19.68
C LEU A 17 19.72 31.26 -19.85
N GLN A 18 20.54 32.23 -20.21
CA GLN A 18 20.12 33.63 -20.32
C GLN A 18 18.94 33.79 -21.29
N GLY A 19 17.92 34.54 -20.85
CA GLY A 19 16.73 34.84 -21.66
C GLY A 19 15.69 33.72 -21.73
N GLN A 20 15.92 32.58 -21.06
CA GLN A 20 14.92 31.53 -20.94
C GLN A 20 14.06 31.70 -19.67
N ASN A 21 12.79 31.31 -19.76
CA ASN A 21 11.86 31.29 -18.62
C ASN A 21 12.11 30.07 -17.71
N HIS A 22 11.42 30.00 -16.56
CA HIS A 22 11.50 28.86 -15.64
C HIS A 22 11.17 27.51 -16.31
N TRP A 23 10.27 27.51 -17.31
CA TRP A 23 9.96 26.38 -18.17
C TRP A 23 9.96 26.81 -19.64
N PHE A 24 10.56 26.00 -20.50
CA PHE A 24 10.58 26.18 -21.95
C PHE A 24 10.80 24.82 -22.65
N ASP A 25 10.44 24.74 -23.93
CA ASP A 25 10.64 23.53 -24.73
C ASP A 25 12.13 23.19 -24.85
N GLY A 26 12.49 21.95 -24.48
CA GLY A 26 13.87 21.49 -24.52
C GLY A 26 14.69 21.76 -23.24
N VAL A 27 14.08 22.25 -22.16
CA VAL A 27 14.76 22.44 -20.86
C VAL A 27 15.41 21.17 -20.31
N LEU A 28 14.86 19.98 -20.64
CA LEU A 28 15.40 18.68 -20.25
C LEU A 28 16.42 18.09 -21.26
N THR A 29 16.73 18.83 -22.33
CA THR A 29 17.61 18.38 -23.43
C THR A 29 18.67 19.44 -23.76
N THR A 30 19.02 20.29 -22.81
CA THR A 30 20.05 21.31 -23.02
C THR A 30 21.42 20.64 -23.22
N PRO A 31 22.33 21.24 -24.01
CA PRO A 31 23.65 20.66 -24.25
C PRO A 31 24.41 20.30 -22.97
N SER A 32 24.34 21.17 -21.96
CA SER A 32 25.01 20.98 -20.67
C SER A 32 24.41 19.84 -19.86
N LEU A 33 23.09 19.68 -19.86
CA LEU A 33 22.42 18.56 -19.19
C LEU A 33 22.72 17.22 -19.89
N LEU A 34 22.70 17.20 -21.23
CA LEU A 34 23.07 16.02 -22.01
C LEU A 34 24.55 15.65 -21.82
N ALA A 35 25.45 16.63 -21.78
CA ALA A 35 26.86 16.42 -21.51
C ALA A 35 27.09 15.87 -20.09
N PHE A 36 26.39 16.41 -19.09
CA PHE A 36 26.41 15.89 -17.72
C PHE A 36 25.96 14.43 -17.67
N TYR A 37 24.85 14.08 -18.33
CA TYR A 37 24.39 12.70 -18.41
C TYR A 37 25.40 11.80 -19.12
N ASN A 38 25.93 12.23 -20.26
CA ASN A 38 26.93 11.45 -20.99
C ASN A 38 28.20 11.21 -20.17
N GLN A 39 28.65 12.17 -19.36
CA GLN A 39 29.83 12.00 -18.51
C GLN A 39 29.53 11.18 -17.24
N SER A 40 28.35 11.36 -16.65
CA SER A 40 28.00 10.76 -15.35
C SER A 40 27.39 9.36 -15.48
N ALA A 41 26.59 9.13 -16.53
CA ALA A 41 25.94 7.85 -16.78
C ALA A 41 26.86 6.82 -17.46
N THR A 42 27.98 7.25 -18.05
CA THR A 42 28.96 6.35 -18.68
C THR A 42 29.94 5.72 -17.69
N PHE A 43 29.89 6.00 -16.38
CA PHE A 43 30.74 5.32 -15.40
C PHE A 43 30.47 3.80 -15.37
N PRO A 44 31.37 2.94 -15.93
CA PRO A 44 31.11 1.51 -16.07
C PRO A 44 31.47 0.73 -14.81
N ARG A 45 32.05 1.37 -13.79
CA ARG A 45 32.38 0.73 -12.52
C ARG A 45 31.11 0.56 -11.71
N ARG A 46 30.36 -0.48 -12.08
CA ARG A 46 29.25 -1.02 -11.31
C ARG A 46 29.82 -1.44 -9.96
N PRO A 47 29.48 -0.75 -8.86
CA PRO A 47 30.01 -1.13 -7.56
C PRO A 47 29.57 -2.55 -7.26
N ARG A 48 30.53 -3.39 -6.83
CA ARG A 48 30.20 -4.72 -6.29
C ARG A 48 29.25 -4.52 -5.12
N LEU A 49 28.31 -5.45 -4.95
CA LEU A 49 27.45 -5.45 -3.76
C LEU A 49 28.36 -5.39 -2.51
N PRO A 50 28.17 -4.42 -1.61
CA PRO A 50 29.03 -4.26 -0.44
C PRO A 50 28.93 -5.48 0.49
N LEU A 51 29.94 -5.68 1.34
CA LEU A 51 29.92 -6.74 2.35
C LEU A 51 28.90 -6.46 3.46
N ALA A 52 28.63 -5.20 3.76
CA ALA A 52 27.60 -4.79 4.70
C ALA A 52 26.67 -3.77 4.07
N PHE A 53 25.37 -3.93 4.26
CA PHE A 53 24.38 -2.94 3.83
C PHE A 53 23.08 -3.06 4.62
N THR A 54 22.29 -1.99 4.54
CA THR A 54 20.94 -1.93 5.09
C THR A 54 19.94 -1.64 3.98
N ILE A 55 18.77 -2.27 4.09
CA ILE A 55 17.56 -1.98 3.32
C ILE A 55 16.54 -1.43 4.31
N THR A 56 16.05 -0.22 4.07
CA THR A 56 14.91 0.34 4.79
C THR A 56 13.70 0.25 3.87
N VAL A 57 12.66 -0.43 4.33
CA VAL A 57 11.46 -0.76 3.54
C VAL A 57 10.27 0.02 4.13
N PRO A 58 9.83 1.12 3.52
CA PRO A 58 8.59 1.77 3.92
C PRO A 58 7.38 0.93 3.50
N SER A 59 6.21 1.20 4.08
CA SER A 59 4.97 0.46 3.81
C SER A 59 4.54 0.47 2.34
N SER A 60 4.93 1.50 1.58
CA SER A 60 4.56 1.68 0.18
C SER A 60 5.59 1.23 -0.83
N ALA A 61 6.81 0.87 -0.46
CA ALA A 61 7.85 0.66 -1.47
C ALA A 61 8.18 -0.82 -1.72
N ASN A 62 8.28 -1.14 -3.01
CA ASN A 62 8.92 -2.34 -3.52
C ASN A 62 10.43 -2.08 -3.61
N ILE A 63 11.15 -2.28 -2.50
CA ILE A 63 12.60 -2.08 -2.44
C ILE A 63 13.30 -3.44 -2.42
N ALA A 64 14.22 -3.62 -3.37
CA ALA A 64 15.10 -4.78 -3.43
C ALA A 64 16.57 -4.35 -3.46
N LYS A 65 17.42 -5.05 -2.72
CA LYS A 65 18.88 -4.83 -2.75
C LYS A 65 19.61 -6.14 -2.49
N GLY A 66 20.64 -6.40 -3.29
CA GLY A 66 21.39 -7.65 -3.20
C GLY A 66 20.56 -8.90 -3.49
N GLY A 67 19.46 -8.75 -4.24
CA GLY A 67 18.50 -9.83 -4.51
C GLY A 67 17.57 -10.16 -3.35
N ILE A 68 17.62 -9.48 -2.21
CA ILE A 68 16.57 -9.60 -1.18
C ILE A 68 15.40 -8.70 -1.60
N TYR A 69 14.23 -9.30 -1.78
CA TYR A 69 12.98 -8.62 -2.10
C TYR A 69 11.98 -8.84 -0.97
N VAL A 70 11.56 -7.76 -0.29
CA VAL A 70 10.60 -7.85 0.81
C VAL A 70 9.17 -7.83 0.27
N ASP A 71 8.39 -8.86 0.62
CA ASP A 71 7.01 -9.02 0.16
C ASP A 71 5.99 -8.43 1.14
N GLN A 72 6.21 -8.59 2.45
CA GLN A 72 5.27 -8.13 3.47
C GLN A 72 5.99 -7.66 4.73
N LEU A 73 5.55 -6.51 5.26
CA LEU A 73 5.89 -6.04 6.60
C LEU A 73 4.97 -6.70 7.65
N ARG A 74 5.39 -6.74 8.92
CA ARG A 74 4.51 -7.19 10.01
C ARG A 74 3.46 -6.13 10.36
N SER A 75 3.89 -4.87 10.37
CA SER A 75 3.07 -3.69 10.68
C SER A 75 3.29 -2.61 9.63
N PRO A 76 2.24 -2.03 9.03
CA PRO A 76 2.35 -1.00 7.98
C PRO A 76 2.73 0.39 8.53
N ASP A 77 2.52 0.63 9.83
CA ASP A 77 2.77 1.89 10.54
C ASP A 77 4.25 2.12 10.88
N ARG A 78 5.12 1.15 10.58
CA ARG A 78 6.56 1.21 10.87
C ARG A 78 7.35 0.76 9.65
N ASN A 79 8.51 1.36 9.44
CA ASN A 79 9.43 0.90 8.40
C ASN A 79 10.00 -0.49 8.76
N GLY A 80 10.13 -1.34 7.75
CA GLY A 80 10.93 -2.55 7.79
C GLY A 80 12.42 -2.24 7.67
N VAL A 81 13.25 -3.05 8.30
CA VAL A 81 14.71 -2.97 8.17
C VAL A 81 15.28 -4.36 7.93
N VAL A 82 16.16 -4.47 6.94
CA VAL A 82 16.98 -5.66 6.67
C VAL A 82 18.44 -5.23 6.70
N GLN A 83 19.18 -5.68 7.70
CA GLN A 83 20.62 -5.49 7.81
C GLN A 83 21.32 -6.75 7.35
N VAL A 84 22.26 -6.62 6.41
CA VAL A 84 22.95 -7.76 5.81
C VAL A 84 24.45 -7.60 6.01
N ILE A 85 25.10 -8.65 6.50
CA ILE A 85 26.56 -8.81 6.56
C ILE A 85 26.92 -10.08 5.81
N ARG A 86 27.83 -9.97 4.85
CA ARG A 86 28.24 -11.05 3.94
C ARG A 86 29.66 -11.48 4.27
N ASP A 87 29.85 -12.75 4.54
CA ASP A 87 31.19 -13.33 4.64
C ASP A 87 31.67 -13.74 3.24
N ALA A 88 32.69 -13.05 2.74
CA ALA A 88 33.26 -13.31 1.42
C ALA A 88 33.98 -14.68 1.31
N ARG A 89 34.41 -15.27 2.43
CA ARG A 89 35.14 -16.55 2.45
C ARG A 89 34.18 -17.74 2.46
N SER A 90 33.20 -17.73 3.35
CA SER A 90 32.23 -18.83 3.46
C SER A 90 31.05 -18.69 2.49
N GLY A 91 30.79 -17.48 1.99
CA GLY A 91 29.60 -17.17 1.20
C GLY A 91 28.31 -17.09 2.03
N ILE A 92 28.40 -17.17 3.37
CA ILE A 92 27.28 -17.07 4.29
C ILE A 92 26.84 -15.62 4.45
N TRP A 93 25.53 -15.40 4.46
CA TRP A 93 24.93 -14.09 4.70
C TRP A 93 24.21 -14.09 6.05
N TYR A 94 24.60 -13.15 6.91
CA TYR A 94 23.94 -12.88 8.18
C TYR A 94 22.95 -11.74 7.99
N VAL A 95 21.68 -12.01 8.25
CA VAL A 95 20.59 -11.07 8.01
C VAL A 95 19.84 -10.84 9.30
N ASN A 96 19.79 -9.58 9.74
CA ASN A 96 19.00 -9.16 10.89
C ASN A 96 17.82 -8.32 10.44
N THR A 97 16.62 -8.66 10.89
CA THR A 97 15.36 -8.10 10.40
C THR A 97 14.57 -7.41 11.49
N THR A 98 13.96 -6.28 11.15
CA THR A 98 12.98 -5.59 11.99
C THR A 98 11.72 -5.34 11.17
N ASN A 99 10.56 -5.68 11.74
CA ASN A 99 9.26 -5.48 11.10
C ASN A 99 9.07 -6.16 9.72
N ILE A 100 9.83 -7.22 9.42
CA ILE A 100 9.64 -8.03 8.21
C ILE A 100 8.82 -9.27 8.54
N HIS A 101 7.81 -9.56 7.72
CA HIS A 101 7.01 -10.78 7.82
C HIS A 101 7.42 -11.80 6.75
N ARG A 102 7.57 -11.34 5.50
CA ARG A 102 7.85 -12.20 4.35
C ARG A 102 8.82 -11.53 3.40
N PHE A 103 9.77 -12.30 2.87
CA PHE A 103 10.63 -11.88 1.78
C PHE A 103 11.06 -13.08 0.94
N HIS A 104 11.51 -12.84 -0.28
CA HIS A 104 12.14 -13.86 -1.12
C HIS A 104 13.44 -13.35 -1.72
N LEU A 105 14.15 -14.28 -2.36
CA LEU A 105 15.34 -13.95 -3.13
C LEU A 105 14.99 -13.83 -4.61
N SER A 106 15.48 -12.77 -5.23
CA SER A 106 15.27 -12.44 -6.63
C SER A 106 16.60 -12.38 -7.37
N PRO A 107 16.82 -13.25 -8.38
CA PRO A 107 18.01 -13.21 -9.22
C PRO A 107 17.94 -12.09 -10.27
N ARG A 108 16.85 -11.32 -10.32
CA ARG A 108 16.65 -10.23 -11.30
C ARG A 108 17.54 -9.02 -11.02
N VAL A 109 18.11 -8.93 -9.82
CA VAL A 109 19.03 -7.84 -9.46
C VAL A 109 20.38 -8.05 -10.13
N LEU A 110 20.91 -7.02 -10.77
CA LEU A 110 22.24 -7.03 -11.37
C LEU A 110 23.31 -7.44 -10.34
N ASN A 111 24.22 -8.35 -10.72
CA ASN A 111 25.26 -8.92 -9.86
C ASN A 111 24.73 -9.70 -8.64
N PHE A 112 23.55 -10.30 -8.75
CA PHE A 112 23.07 -11.24 -7.75
C PHE A 112 24.06 -12.40 -7.60
N THR A 113 24.42 -12.72 -6.36
CA THR A 113 25.20 -13.91 -6.02
C THR A 113 24.42 -14.66 -4.96
N MET A 114 24.10 -15.91 -5.24
CA MET A 114 23.42 -16.77 -4.28
C MET A 114 24.33 -16.96 -3.05
N PRO A 115 23.83 -16.72 -1.81
CA PRO A 115 24.56 -17.12 -0.62
C PRO A 115 24.72 -18.64 -0.57
N SER A 116 25.74 -19.12 0.15
CA SER A 116 25.85 -20.55 0.51
C SER A 116 24.79 -20.93 1.56
N ALA A 117 24.60 -20.04 2.53
CA ALA A 117 23.56 -20.14 3.57
C ALA A 117 23.09 -18.75 4.01
N LEU A 118 21.86 -18.67 4.50
CA LEU A 118 21.29 -17.50 5.16
C LEU A 118 21.13 -17.79 6.65
N VAL A 119 21.68 -16.92 7.50
CA VAL A 119 21.46 -16.92 8.94
C VAL A 119 20.55 -15.74 9.28
N LEU A 120 19.29 -16.02 9.59
CA LEU A 120 18.26 -15.02 9.89
C LEU A 120 18.16 -14.79 11.41
N ASP A 121 18.22 -13.51 11.79
CA ASP A 121 18.12 -13.02 13.17
C ASP A 121 19.02 -13.75 14.18
N GLY A 122 20.15 -14.26 13.71
CA GLY A 122 21.15 -14.97 14.50
C GLY A 122 20.72 -16.35 15.02
N ARG A 123 19.57 -16.88 14.59
CA ARG A 123 18.99 -18.13 15.12
C ARG A 123 18.70 -19.16 14.03
N ASP A 124 18.01 -18.74 12.97
CA ASP A 124 17.50 -19.66 11.95
C ASP A 124 18.46 -19.71 10.77
N CYS A 125 19.01 -20.89 10.47
CA CYS A 125 19.98 -21.10 9.40
C CYS A 125 19.37 -21.91 8.25
N PHE A 126 19.51 -21.42 7.02
CA PHE A 126 18.99 -22.05 5.81
C PHE A 126 20.10 -22.24 4.80
N GLU A 127 20.37 -23.49 4.44
CA GLU A 127 21.27 -23.80 3.33
C GLU A 127 20.58 -23.50 1.99
N MET A 128 21.28 -22.86 1.08
CA MET A 128 20.67 -22.36 -0.16
C MET A 128 20.59 -23.41 -1.28
N GLY A 129 21.15 -24.61 -1.08
CA GLY A 129 21.23 -25.64 -2.11
C GLY A 129 19.88 -26.15 -2.60
N TYR A 130 18.84 -26.09 -1.76
CA TYR A 130 17.47 -26.45 -2.13
C TYR A 130 16.59 -25.23 -2.41
N ILE A 131 17.06 -24.00 -2.11
CA ILE A 131 16.25 -22.79 -2.25
C ILE A 131 16.12 -22.41 -3.73
N ARG A 132 14.89 -22.14 -4.16
CA ARG A 132 14.48 -21.74 -5.50
C ARG A 132 14.04 -20.28 -5.42
N PRO A 133 14.91 -19.32 -5.80
CA PRO A 133 14.57 -17.91 -5.86
C PRO A 133 13.25 -17.68 -6.62
N GLU A 134 12.49 -16.66 -6.22
CA GLU A 134 11.17 -16.29 -6.77
C GLU A 134 10.04 -17.32 -6.58
N ARG A 135 10.35 -18.53 -6.10
CA ARG A 135 9.38 -19.61 -5.83
C ARG A 135 9.28 -19.99 -4.36
N MET A 136 10.24 -19.56 -3.55
CA MET A 136 10.25 -19.76 -2.11
C MET A 136 10.34 -18.45 -1.35
N TRP A 137 9.57 -18.40 -0.27
CA TRP A 137 9.51 -17.28 0.65
C TRP A 137 10.06 -17.69 2.00
N PHE A 138 10.82 -16.79 2.61
CA PHE A 138 11.15 -16.83 4.01
C PHE A 138 10.03 -16.13 4.77
N LEU A 139 9.46 -16.82 5.76
CA LEU A 139 8.33 -16.33 6.54
C LEU A 139 8.66 -16.31 8.01
N ARG A 140 8.26 -15.24 8.69
CA ARG A 140 8.41 -15.13 10.13
C ARG A 140 7.10 -15.47 10.83
N ASP A 141 7.13 -16.51 11.64
CA ASP A 141 6.00 -16.94 12.46
C ASP A 141 5.70 -15.96 13.61
N SER A 142 4.57 -16.15 14.29
CA SER A 142 4.14 -15.34 15.42
C SER A 142 5.07 -15.43 16.64
N ARG A 143 5.85 -16.53 16.73
CA ARG A 143 6.88 -16.75 17.77
C ARG A 143 8.22 -16.12 17.39
N GLY A 144 8.31 -15.52 16.20
CA GLY A 144 9.48 -14.82 15.70
C GLY A 144 10.52 -15.70 15.01
N ARG A 145 10.22 -16.99 14.76
CA ARG A 145 11.09 -17.91 14.01
C ARG A 145 10.86 -17.81 12.51
N TRP A 146 11.91 -18.05 11.75
CA TRP A 146 11.84 -18.12 10.31
C TRP A 146 11.57 -19.54 9.81
N THR A 147 10.75 -19.65 8.78
CA THR A 147 10.49 -20.87 8.02
C THR A 147 10.55 -20.57 6.52
N VAL A 148 10.60 -21.61 5.71
CA VAL A 148 10.56 -21.48 4.24
C VAL A 148 9.31 -22.18 3.72
N SER A 149 8.61 -21.53 2.79
CA SER A 149 7.43 -22.08 2.12
C SER A 149 7.50 -21.88 0.61
N GLU A 150 7.06 -22.88 -0.14
CA GLU A 150 6.79 -22.82 -1.59
C GLU A 150 5.31 -22.48 -1.88
N ARG A 151 4.48 -22.27 -0.86
CA ARG A 151 3.04 -22.05 -1.05
C ARG A 151 2.75 -20.64 -1.56
N GLU A 152 1.82 -20.57 -2.52
CA GLU A 152 1.30 -19.32 -3.09
C GLU A 152 -0.13 -18.99 -2.62
N ASP A 153 -0.68 -19.77 -1.70
CA ASP A 153 -2.05 -19.61 -1.17
C ASP A 153 -2.25 -18.29 -0.41
N TRP A 154 -1.19 -17.68 0.09
CA TRP A 154 -1.21 -16.32 0.66
C TRP A 154 -1.52 -15.22 -0.37
N ARG A 155 -1.37 -15.48 -1.68
CA ARG A 155 -1.70 -14.51 -2.75
C ARG A 155 -3.19 -14.49 -3.03
N GLN A 156 -3.98 -14.35 -1.98
CA GLN A 156 -5.43 -14.36 -1.98
C GLN A 156 -5.98 -13.04 -1.43
N LEU A 157 -7.29 -12.85 -1.56
CA LEU A 157 -7.98 -11.62 -1.18
C LEU A 157 -7.82 -11.24 0.31
N ASN A 158 -7.54 -12.23 1.17
CA ASN A 158 -7.39 -12.06 2.62
C ASN A 158 -6.05 -11.45 3.03
N GLU A 159 -5.04 -11.45 2.16
CA GLU A 159 -3.74 -10.89 2.45
C GLU A 159 -3.34 -9.83 1.41
N ARG A 160 -2.58 -8.82 1.83
CA ARG A 160 -1.99 -7.81 0.96
C ARG A 160 -0.77 -8.40 0.26
N TYR A 161 -0.72 -8.27 -1.06
CA TYR A 161 0.43 -8.66 -1.87
C TYR A 161 0.58 -7.84 -3.15
N GLY A 162 1.79 -7.87 -3.73
CA GLY A 162 2.07 -7.27 -5.04
C GLY A 162 1.76 -5.78 -5.10
N ARG A 163 0.94 -5.37 -6.08
CA ARG A 163 0.55 -3.96 -6.28
C ARG A 163 -0.35 -3.38 -5.18
N GLN A 164 -0.89 -4.20 -4.28
CA GLN A 164 -1.71 -3.73 -3.16
C GLN A 164 -0.88 -3.13 -2.01
N LEU A 165 0.44 -3.31 -2.04
CA LEU A 165 1.32 -2.77 -1.01
C LEU A 165 1.37 -1.24 -1.10
N GLY A 166 1.33 -0.59 0.05
CA GLY A 166 1.26 0.86 0.18
C GLY A 166 -0.04 1.34 0.77
N THR A 167 -0.19 2.66 0.72
CA THR A 167 -1.34 3.34 1.29
C THR A 167 -2.35 3.61 0.18
N VAL A 168 -3.25 4.61 0.31
CA VAL A 168 -4.16 4.95 -0.79
C VAL A 168 -3.45 5.16 -2.14
N ASP A 169 -2.17 5.60 -2.17
CA ASP A 169 -1.39 5.74 -3.42
C ASP A 169 -1.26 4.43 -4.21
N ALA A 170 -1.38 3.28 -3.55
CA ALA A 170 -1.37 1.97 -4.19
C ALA A 170 -2.49 1.83 -5.25
N ILE A 171 -3.57 2.61 -5.15
CA ILE A 171 -4.62 2.66 -6.16
C ILE A 171 -4.07 3.06 -7.55
N LEU A 172 -2.97 3.82 -7.61
CA LEU A 172 -2.33 4.22 -8.86
C LEU A 172 -1.57 3.08 -9.54
N ARG A 173 -1.32 1.97 -8.83
CA ARG A 173 -0.63 0.78 -9.35
C ARG A 173 -1.61 -0.13 -10.08
N THR A 174 -2.25 0.41 -11.11
CA THR A 174 -3.23 -0.32 -11.92
C THR A 174 -2.59 -0.93 -13.17
N LYS A 175 -3.18 -2.01 -13.71
CA LYS A 175 -2.77 -2.64 -14.98
C LYS A 175 -3.55 -2.12 -16.19
N GLY A 176 -4.61 -1.35 -15.98
CA GLY A 176 -5.48 -0.83 -17.02
C GLY A 176 -6.14 0.48 -16.58
N PRO A 177 -7.08 1.02 -17.37
CA PRO A 177 -7.84 2.21 -17.01
C PRO A 177 -8.60 2.05 -15.70
N PHE A 178 -8.85 3.13 -14.97
CA PHE A 178 -9.70 3.08 -13.78
C PHE A 178 -11.16 2.84 -14.15
N ASN A 179 -11.89 2.08 -13.33
CA ASN A 179 -13.35 2.01 -13.44
C ASN A 179 -13.97 2.77 -12.29
N ILE A 180 -14.73 3.82 -12.59
CA ILE A 180 -15.42 4.64 -11.61
C ILE A 180 -16.88 4.20 -11.60
N ASN A 181 -17.26 3.47 -10.55
CA ASN A 181 -18.59 2.95 -10.33
C ASN A 181 -19.42 3.95 -9.53
N ILE A 182 -20.59 4.27 -10.06
CA ILE A 182 -21.54 5.23 -9.50
C ILE A 182 -22.71 4.43 -8.92
N CYS A 183 -22.75 4.29 -7.58
CA CYS A 183 -23.74 3.46 -6.90
C CYS A 183 -25.00 4.20 -6.52
N SER A 184 -24.92 5.53 -6.41
CA SER A 184 -26.03 6.39 -6.00
C SER A 184 -26.36 7.42 -7.08
N ALA A 185 -27.64 7.73 -7.19
CA ALA A 185 -28.12 8.73 -8.13
C ALA A 185 -27.57 10.13 -7.82
N GLY A 186 -27.26 10.92 -8.85
CA GLY A 186 -26.80 12.31 -8.71
C GLY A 186 -25.30 12.48 -8.47
N LEU A 187 -24.53 11.40 -8.43
CA LEU A 187 -23.08 11.43 -8.21
C LEU A 187 -22.25 11.58 -9.50
N GLU A 188 -22.89 11.70 -10.67
CA GLU A 188 -22.21 11.77 -11.97
C GLU A 188 -21.19 12.91 -12.06
N HIS A 189 -21.53 14.08 -11.53
CA HIS A 189 -20.66 15.25 -11.56
C HIS A 189 -19.36 15.02 -10.75
N ILE A 190 -19.44 14.31 -9.63
CA ILE A 190 -18.29 13.94 -8.80
C ILE A 190 -17.45 12.86 -9.51
N ALA A 191 -18.10 11.89 -10.15
CA ALA A 191 -17.41 10.88 -10.94
C ALA A 191 -16.60 11.50 -12.10
N VAL A 192 -17.20 12.44 -12.83
CA VAL A 192 -16.53 13.20 -13.90
C VAL A 192 -15.38 14.04 -13.34
N GLN A 193 -15.54 14.66 -12.17
CA GLN A 193 -14.48 15.41 -11.52
C GLN A 193 -13.29 14.50 -11.15
N ILE A 194 -13.55 13.32 -10.57
CA ILE A 194 -12.51 12.34 -10.24
C ILE A 194 -11.80 11.85 -11.50
N SER A 195 -12.55 11.51 -12.55
CA SER A 195 -12.03 11.12 -13.86
C SER A 195 -11.10 12.19 -14.44
N ARG A 196 -11.56 13.45 -14.45
CA ARG A 196 -10.75 14.60 -14.87
C ARG A 196 -9.48 14.72 -14.05
N ASN A 197 -9.56 14.57 -12.73
CA ASN A 197 -8.39 14.73 -11.87
C ASN A 197 -7.35 13.62 -12.11
N PHE A 198 -7.77 12.36 -12.33
CA PHE A 198 -6.86 11.28 -12.71
C PHE A 198 -6.13 11.59 -14.02
N LEU A 199 -6.86 12.08 -15.03
CA LEU A 199 -6.27 12.49 -16.29
C LEU A 199 -5.30 13.67 -16.11
N GLN A 200 -5.72 14.70 -15.36
CA GLN A 200 -4.96 15.94 -15.20
C GLN A 200 -3.66 15.75 -14.40
N TYR A 201 -3.67 14.94 -13.34
CA TYR A 201 -2.51 14.78 -12.46
C TYR A 201 -1.64 13.56 -12.79
N PHE A 202 -2.20 12.53 -13.42
CA PHE A 202 -1.51 11.26 -13.65
C PHE A 202 -1.56 10.77 -15.10
N ALA A 203 -2.18 11.52 -16.01
CA ALA A 203 -2.46 11.08 -17.38
C ALA A 203 -3.16 9.70 -17.42
N ALA A 204 -3.98 9.42 -16.40
CA ALA A 204 -4.61 8.12 -16.23
C ALA A 204 -6.04 8.12 -16.75
N ASP A 205 -6.32 7.20 -17.66
CA ASP A 205 -7.66 7.02 -18.24
C ASP A 205 -8.62 6.38 -17.25
N SER A 206 -9.90 6.69 -17.41
CA SER A 206 -10.98 6.12 -16.59
C SER A 206 -12.26 5.90 -17.41
N GLN A 207 -13.05 4.92 -16.99
CA GLN A 207 -14.37 4.60 -17.54
C GLN A 207 -15.42 4.79 -16.44
N LEU A 208 -16.52 5.45 -16.77
CA LEU A 208 -17.63 5.65 -15.84
C LEU A 208 -18.67 4.55 -16.02
N SER A 209 -19.12 3.95 -14.92
CA SER A 209 -20.17 2.92 -14.92
C SER A 209 -21.25 3.26 -13.90
N ARG A 210 -22.52 3.09 -14.26
CA ARG A 210 -23.67 3.16 -13.34
C ARG A 210 -24.04 1.80 -12.73
N GLN A 211 -23.20 0.79 -12.90
CA GLN A 211 -23.45 -0.55 -12.40
C GLN A 211 -22.70 -0.75 -11.07
N CYS A 212 -23.44 -0.73 -9.97
CA CYS A 212 -22.94 -1.14 -8.66
C CYS A 212 -23.64 -2.40 -8.17
N GLY A 213 -22.88 -3.32 -7.59
CA GLY A 213 -23.42 -4.53 -6.96
C GLY A 213 -23.98 -5.58 -7.92
N SER A 214 -24.17 -5.30 -9.22
CA SER A 214 -24.43 -6.35 -10.20
C SER A 214 -23.24 -7.29 -10.21
N LEU A 215 -23.49 -8.51 -9.72
CA LEU A 215 -22.76 -9.69 -10.16
C LEU A 215 -22.63 -9.55 -11.67
N ILE A 216 -21.42 -9.29 -12.15
CA ILE A 216 -21.09 -9.64 -13.51
C ILE A 216 -21.26 -11.16 -13.52
N TYR A 217 -22.46 -11.64 -13.84
CA TYR A 217 -22.56 -12.90 -14.53
C TYR A 217 -21.63 -12.70 -15.72
N PRO A 218 -20.57 -13.52 -15.86
CA PRO A 218 -19.84 -13.53 -17.09
C PRO A 218 -20.88 -13.86 -18.15
N ASP A 219 -21.25 -12.84 -18.91
CA ASP A 219 -22.01 -13.03 -20.13
C ASP A 219 -21.18 -14.03 -20.93
N ASN A 220 -21.80 -15.15 -21.29
CA ASN A 220 -21.15 -16.33 -21.90
C ASN A 220 -20.52 -16.03 -23.28
N ASN A 221 -20.36 -14.77 -23.64
CA ASN A 221 -19.71 -14.30 -24.83
C ASN A 221 -18.21 -14.12 -24.56
N GLN A 222 -17.46 -15.08 -25.11
CA GLN A 222 -16.01 -15.33 -25.01
C GLN A 222 -15.07 -14.21 -25.53
N ASN A 223 -15.36 -12.93 -25.31
CA ASN A 223 -14.46 -11.83 -25.69
C ASN A 223 -14.49 -10.65 -24.70
N ARG A 224 -14.79 -10.88 -23.41
CA ARG A 224 -14.70 -9.80 -22.42
C ARG A 224 -13.24 -9.55 -22.05
N VAL A 225 -12.75 -8.36 -22.40
CA VAL A 225 -11.57 -7.73 -21.81
C VAL A 225 -11.65 -7.97 -20.31
N VAL A 226 -10.73 -8.76 -19.76
CA VAL A 226 -10.63 -8.95 -18.31
C VAL A 226 -10.30 -7.58 -17.77
N ASP A 227 -11.29 -6.98 -17.09
CA ASP A 227 -11.13 -5.67 -16.50
C ASP A 227 -9.96 -5.72 -15.51
N SER A 228 -8.83 -5.15 -15.93
CA SER A 228 -7.55 -5.22 -15.21
C SER A 228 -7.27 -3.93 -14.43
N GLY A 229 -8.19 -2.97 -14.53
CA GLY A 229 -8.18 -1.68 -13.88
C GLY A 229 -8.42 -1.75 -12.38
N ASN A 230 -7.91 -0.75 -11.66
CA ASN A 230 -8.34 -0.51 -10.28
C ASN A 230 -9.69 0.21 -10.31
N VAL A 231 -10.47 0.05 -9.24
CA VAL A 231 -11.85 0.52 -9.18
C VAL A 231 -11.95 1.71 -8.21
N VAL A 232 -12.77 2.69 -8.54
CA VAL A 232 -13.22 3.73 -7.62
C VAL A 232 -14.74 3.60 -7.48
N THR A 233 -15.24 3.49 -6.26
CA THR A 233 -16.66 3.29 -6.00
C THR A 233 -17.23 4.48 -5.25
N LEU A 234 -18.24 5.13 -5.83
CA LEU A 234 -18.95 6.27 -5.23
C LEU A 234 -20.31 5.81 -4.71
N ALA A 235 -20.60 6.00 -3.42
CA ALA A 235 -21.86 5.57 -2.84
C ALA A 235 -22.32 6.42 -1.65
N LEU A 236 -23.63 6.56 -1.50
CA LEU A 236 -24.27 7.24 -0.37
C LEU A 236 -24.93 6.23 0.58
N GLY A 237 -24.81 6.48 1.88
CA GLY A 237 -25.48 5.72 2.93
C GLY A 237 -25.31 4.21 2.76
N ASN A 238 -26.44 3.49 2.66
CA ASN A 238 -26.46 2.03 2.56
C ASN A 238 -26.39 1.50 1.10
N GLU A 239 -26.19 2.36 0.10
CA GLU A 239 -26.09 1.95 -1.30
C GLU A 239 -24.67 1.45 -1.67
N LEU A 240 -23.72 1.53 -0.72
CA LEU A 240 -22.38 0.98 -0.90
C LEU A 240 -22.43 -0.56 -0.97
N PRO A 241 -21.93 -1.18 -2.05
CA PRO A 241 -21.86 -2.64 -2.13
C PRO A 241 -20.99 -3.25 -1.03
N SER A 242 -21.35 -4.45 -0.60
CA SER A 242 -20.55 -5.23 0.36
C SER A 242 -19.16 -5.53 -0.20
N SER A 243 -18.15 -5.47 0.69
CA SER A 243 -16.77 -5.85 0.34
C SER A 243 -16.71 -7.30 -0.16
N LYS A 244 -15.86 -7.56 -1.16
CA LYS A 244 -15.51 -8.92 -1.58
C LYS A 244 -14.82 -9.68 -0.44
N LEU A 245 -14.07 -8.97 0.40
CA LEU A 245 -13.54 -9.52 1.64
C LEU A 245 -14.63 -9.47 2.72
N LYS A 246 -15.25 -10.63 3.00
CA LYS A 246 -16.38 -10.76 3.95
C LYS A 246 -16.11 -10.16 5.33
N LEU A 247 -14.86 -10.20 5.78
CA LEU A 247 -14.43 -9.76 7.11
C LEU A 247 -13.63 -8.46 7.06
N PHE A 248 -13.95 -7.59 6.10
CA PHE A 248 -13.36 -6.26 6.02
C PHE A 248 -13.73 -5.42 7.27
N PRO A 249 -12.77 -4.67 7.85
CA PRO A 249 -12.94 -4.03 9.15
C PRO A 249 -13.75 -2.72 9.14
N ILE A 250 -14.08 -2.17 7.97
CA ILE A 250 -14.97 -1.01 7.85
C ILE A 250 -16.31 -1.49 7.30
N ARG A 251 -17.38 -1.31 8.08
CA ARG A 251 -18.73 -1.75 7.72
C ARG A 251 -19.70 -0.58 7.80
N ILE A 252 -20.61 -0.52 6.85
CA ILE A 252 -21.63 0.52 6.76
C ILE A 252 -22.96 -0.21 6.70
N GLN A 253 -23.80 -0.03 7.72
CA GLN A 253 -25.08 -0.70 7.82
C GLN A 253 -26.07 0.14 8.63
N GLY A 254 -27.33 0.16 8.20
CA GLY A 254 -28.39 0.82 8.94
C GLY A 254 -28.22 2.33 8.97
N GLN A 255 -27.84 2.88 10.12
CA GLN A 255 -27.63 4.32 10.34
C GLN A 255 -26.26 4.60 10.94
N GLY A 256 -25.28 3.72 10.71
CA GLY A 256 -23.95 3.85 11.28
C GLY A 256 -22.83 3.24 10.45
N LEU A 257 -21.62 3.65 10.78
CA LEU A 257 -20.36 3.13 10.28
C LEU A 257 -19.59 2.52 11.45
N SER A 258 -19.20 1.26 11.31
CA SER A 258 -18.45 0.52 12.35
C SER A 258 -17.03 0.22 11.89
N LEU A 259 -16.07 0.43 12.79
CA LEU A 259 -14.67 0.05 12.65
C LEU A 259 -14.33 -1.12 13.59
N PHE A 260 -13.73 -2.17 13.05
CA PHE A 260 -13.27 -3.34 13.79
C PHE A 260 -11.74 -3.38 13.83
N GLN A 261 -11.14 -3.24 15.01
CA GLN A 261 -9.69 -3.28 15.20
C GLN A 261 -9.30 -4.46 16.10
N GLY A 262 -8.25 -5.19 15.72
CA GLY A 262 -7.74 -6.32 16.51
C GLY A 262 -8.58 -7.61 16.44
N CYS A 263 -9.69 -7.59 15.70
CA CYS A 263 -10.58 -8.73 15.52
C CYS A 263 -9.93 -9.76 14.59
N CYS A 264 -9.15 -10.70 15.16
CA CYS A 264 -8.62 -11.82 14.41
C CYS A 264 -9.74 -12.78 14.03
N TRP A 265 -9.93 -12.98 12.72
CA TRP A 265 -10.84 -13.99 12.22
C TRP A 265 -10.05 -15.20 11.67
N PRO A 266 -10.54 -16.44 11.83
CA PRO A 266 -9.72 -17.64 12.04
C PRO A 266 -8.81 -18.15 10.91
N ARG A 267 -8.61 -17.41 9.82
CA ARG A 267 -7.90 -17.88 8.61
C ARG A 267 -6.65 -17.08 8.22
N ALA A 268 -6.31 -15.99 8.91
CA ALA A 268 -5.16 -15.17 8.54
C ALA A 268 -3.80 -15.74 9.01
N ASP A 269 -3.80 -16.68 9.97
CA ASP A 269 -2.58 -17.22 10.59
C ASP A 269 -2.45 -18.75 10.40
N THR A 270 -2.87 -19.31 9.25
CA THR A 270 -2.75 -20.76 8.99
C THR A 270 -1.30 -21.26 8.92
N GLU A 271 -0.31 -20.38 8.85
CA GLU A 271 1.11 -20.76 8.84
C GLU A 271 1.83 -20.55 10.19
N ALA A 272 1.18 -19.93 11.19
CA ALA A 272 1.82 -19.61 12.47
C ALA A 272 0.92 -19.88 13.68
N SER A 273 0.67 -21.17 13.96
CA SER A 273 0.00 -21.70 15.16
C SER A 273 -1.36 -21.06 15.51
N PRO A 274 -2.47 -21.84 15.53
CA PRO A 274 -3.82 -21.39 15.95
C PRO A 274 -3.94 -20.85 17.38
N GLN A 275 -2.85 -20.86 18.16
CA GLN A 275 -2.84 -20.58 19.59
C GLN A 275 -2.53 -19.10 19.93
N SER A 276 -1.98 -18.29 19.01
CA SER A 276 -1.71 -16.87 19.29
C SER A 276 -2.89 -15.93 19.02
N SER A 277 -3.97 -16.43 18.42
CA SER A 277 -5.21 -15.68 18.13
C SER A 277 -6.17 -15.59 19.32
N LEU A 278 -5.87 -16.28 20.44
CA LEU A 278 -6.79 -16.40 21.59
C LEU A 278 -6.83 -15.19 22.54
N ASN A 279 -5.88 -14.24 22.44
CA ASN A 279 -5.79 -13.09 23.37
C ASN A 279 -5.73 -11.72 22.66
N ARG A 280 -6.30 -11.58 21.46
CA ARG A 280 -6.44 -10.26 20.83
C ARG A 280 -7.80 -9.67 21.19
N GLU A 281 -7.79 -8.55 21.90
CA GLU A 281 -8.99 -7.76 22.16
C GLU A 281 -9.52 -7.25 20.82
N CYS A 282 -10.78 -7.58 20.53
CA CYS A 282 -11.51 -7.04 19.39
C CYS A 282 -12.21 -5.78 19.86
N ASN A 283 -11.81 -4.65 19.29
CA ASN A 283 -12.40 -3.36 19.57
C ASN A 283 -13.34 -3.00 18.42
N GLU A 284 -14.60 -2.73 18.77
CA GLU A 284 -15.60 -2.19 17.86
C GLU A 284 -15.87 -0.73 18.20
N TYR A 285 -15.82 0.13 17.18
CA TYR A 285 -16.12 1.55 17.27
C TYR A 285 -17.26 1.88 16.32
N GLU A 286 -18.39 2.32 16.87
CA GLU A 286 -19.59 2.65 16.11
C GLU A 286 -19.79 4.16 16.02
N PHE A 287 -19.87 4.67 14.78
CA PHE A 287 -20.12 6.07 14.46
C PHE A 287 -21.50 6.20 13.80
N PRO A 288 -22.49 6.81 14.47
CA PRO A 288 -23.78 7.11 13.85
C PRO A 288 -23.60 8.03 12.64
N PHE A 289 -24.51 7.91 11.68
CA PHE A 289 -24.56 8.83 10.57
C PHE A 289 -24.84 10.24 11.06
N GLU A 290 -23.94 11.14 10.69
CA GLU A 290 -24.13 12.57 10.85
C GLU A 290 -24.16 13.24 9.47
N ARG A 291 -24.81 14.40 9.42
CA ARG A 291 -24.79 15.24 8.23
C ARG A 291 -23.35 15.62 7.91
N GLY A 292 -22.93 15.53 6.65
CA GLY A 292 -21.56 15.85 6.24
C GLY A 292 -20.51 14.77 6.54
N MET A 293 -20.90 13.61 7.09
CA MET A 293 -19.98 12.49 7.32
C MET A 293 -19.49 11.89 6.01
N GLY A 294 -18.18 11.80 5.83
CA GLY A 294 -17.53 11.22 4.64
C GLY A 294 -16.55 10.12 5.02
N ALA A 295 -16.27 9.21 4.08
CA ALA A 295 -15.20 8.23 4.24
C ALA A 295 -14.47 7.98 2.92
N LEU A 296 -13.18 7.69 3.03
CA LEU A 296 -12.31 7.27 1.94
C LEU A 296 -11.51 6.05 2.41
N PHE A 297 -11.55 4.92 1.72
CA PHE A 297 -10.75 3.75 2.13
C PHE A 297 -10.51 2.75 1.01
N LEU A 298 -9.41 2.00 1.13
CA LEU A 298 -9.08 0.90 0.21
C LEU A 298 -9.76 -0.42 0.59
N ARG A 299 -10.24 -1.15 -0.41
CA ARG A 299 -10.65 -2.56 -0.32
C ARG A 299 -9.82 -3.42 -1.28
N PRO A 300 -9.49 -4.67 -0.91
CA PRO A 300 -8.87 -5.60 -1.84
C PRO A 300 -9.83 -6.07 -2.91
N LEU A 301 -9.29 -6.28 -4.11
CA LEU A 301 -9.91 -7.06 -5.19
C LEU A 301 -8.95 -8.19 -5.60
N GLU A 302 -9.44 -9.15 -6.38
CA GLU A 302 -8.62 -10.24 -6.89
C GLU A 302 -7.54 -9.72 -7.86
N ASN A 303 -6.46 -10.50 -8.02
CA ASN A 303 -5.36 -10.25 -8.97
C ASN A 303 -4.55 -8.97 -8.71
N GLU A 304 -4.23 -8.70 -7.43
CA GLU A 304 -3.52 -7.49 -6.97
C GLU A 304 -4.25 -6.16 -7.21
N ARG A 305 -5.53 -6.20 -7.58
CA ARG A 305 -6.33 -4.99 -7.81
C ARG A 305 -6.80 -4.38 -6.49
N LEU A 306 -7.17 -3.11 -6.55
CA LEU A 306 -7.71 -2.34 -5.44
C LEU A 306 -8.99 -1.63 -5.84
N GLU A 307 -9.88 -1.49 -4.86
CA GLU A 307 -11.05 -0.62 -4.90
C GLU A 307 -10.82 0.54 -3.93
N LEU A 308 -10.91 1.78 -4.41
CA LEU A 308 -10.99 2.98 -3.59
C LEU A 308 -12.46 3.35 -3.39
N VAL A 309 -12.94 3.20 -2.17
CA VAL A 309 -14.30 3.61 -1.80
C VAL A 309 -14.30 5.08 -1.43
N VAL A 310 -15.13 5.87 -2.11
CA VAL A 310 -15.47 7.25 -1.76
C VAL A 310 -16.93 7.24 -1.32
N TRP A 311 -17.16 7.47 -0.04
CA TRP A 311 -18.47 7.31 0.57
C TRP A 311 -18.89 8.56 1.34
N GLY A 312 -20.19 8.80 1.44
CA GLY A 312 -20.77 9.77 2.37
C GLY A 312 -22.07 9.28 2.96
N ALA A 313 -22.35 9.67 4.21
CA ALA A 313 -23.67 9.50 4.81
C ALA A 313 -24.72 10.35 4.04
N ASP A 314 -24.28 11.49 3.51
CA ASP A 314 -25.02 12.33 2.58
C ASP A 314 -24.09 12.84 1.44
N LEU A 315 -24.68 13.56 0.48
CA LEU A 315 -23.94 14.13 -0.65
C LEU A 315 -22.78 15.02 -0.18
N SER A 316 -23.00 15.78 0.89
CA SER A 316 -22.02 16.74 1.39
C SER A 316 -20.79 16.03 1.98
N GLY A 317 -20.99 14.92 2.68
CA GLY A 317 -19.92 14.07 3.18
C GLY A 317 -19.15 13.36 2.05
N LEU A 318 -19.85 12.94 1.00
CA LEU A 318 -19.21 12.34 -0.17
C LEU A 318 -18.36 13.36 -0.93
N GLU A 319 -18.87 14.58 -1.15
CA GLU A 319 -18.10 15.68 -1.76
C GLU A 319 -16.83 15.98 -0.96
N GLN A 320 -16.91 15.93 0.37
CA GLN A 320 -15.78 16.13 1.25
C GLN A 320 -14.74 15.02 1.10
N ALA A 321 -15.15 13.75 1.03
CA ALA A 321 -14.26 12.61 0.78
C ALA A 321 -13.65 12.66 -0.63
N ALA A 322 -14.42 13.07 -1.65
CA ALA A 322 -13.97 13.14 -3.04
C ALA A 322 -12.82 14.14 -3.27
N ARG A 323 -12.67 15.16 -2.41
CA ARG A 323 -11.55 16.12 -2.46
C ARG A 323 -10.18 15.48 -2.25
N PHE A 324 -10.13 14.28 -1.68
CA PHE A 324 -8.91 13.51 -1.48
C PHE A 324 -8.54 12.64 -2.70
N VAL A 325 -9.31 12.69 -3.80
CA VAL A 325 -9.09 11.87 -5.00
C VAL A 325 -8.71 12.73 -6.22
N PRO A 326 -7.59 12.43 -6.90
CA PRO A 326 -6.57 11.46 -6.55
C PRO A 326 -5.65 11.99 -5.44
N THR A 327 -4.88 11.10 -4.86
CA THR A 327 -3.95 11.44 -3.79
C THR A 327 -2.72 12.14 -4.38
N LEU A 328 -2.41 13.33 -3.88
CA LEU A 328 -1.17 14.02 -4.25
C LEU A 328 0.04 13.21 -3.75
N THR A 329 1.10 13.15 -4.57
CA THR A 329 2.33 12.47 -4.20
C THR A 329 3.05 13.20 -3.06
N GLY A 330 3.75 12.46 -2.20
CA GLY A 330 4.58 13.04 -1.13
C GLY A 330 3.88 13.39 0.18
N VAL A 331 2.56 13.25 0.29
CA VAL A 331 1.79 13.69 1.48
C VAL A 331 1.52 12.56 2.51
N GLY A 332 2.10 11.37 2.33
CA GLY A 332 1.99 10.27 3.31
C GLY A 332 0.56 9.95 3.72
N GLN A 333 -0.29 9.54 2.77
CA GLN A 333 -1.71 9.36 3.04
C GLN A 333 -2.00 8.02 3.74
N PRO A 334 -3.00 7.95 4.63
CA PRO A 334 -3.44 6.69 5.24
C PRO A 334 -4.16 5.77 4.23
N ASP A 335 -4.40 4.52 4.61
CA ASP A 335 -5.24 3.57 3.86
C ASP A 335 -6.74 3.86 3.97
N PHE A 336 -7.14 4.50 5.06
CA PHE A 336 -8.52 4.91 5.32
C PHE A 336 -8.62 6.23 6.07
N LEU A 337 -9.72 6.93 5.85
CA LEU A 337 -10.13 8.19 6.48
C LEU A 337 -11.63 8.14 6.74
N ILE A 338 -12.03 8.47 7.96
CA ILE A 338 -13.42 8.75 8.35
C ILE A 338 -13.46 10.21 8.78
N LEU A 339 -14.28 11.00 8.11
CA LEU A 339 -14.35 12.45 8.24
C LEU A 339 -15.69 12.84 8.84
N GLY A 340 -15.67 13.64 9.89
CA GLY A 340 -16.89 14.29 10.39
C GLY A 340 -17.18 15.61 9.68
N ASP A 341 -18.33 16.23 9.97
CA ASP A 341 -18.68 17.57 9.46
C ASP A 341 -17.67 18.63 9.90
N SER A 342 -17.12 18.44 11.12
CA SER A 342 -16.14 19.35 11.71
C SER A 342 -14.85 19.50 10.89
N CYS A 343 -14.49 18.51 10.06
CA CYS A 343 -13.33 18.60 9.17
C CYS A 343 -13.39 19.78 8.18
N ARG A 344 -14.58 20.33 7.89
CA ARG A 344 -14.74 21.48 6.99
C ARG A 344 -14.11 22.76 7.51
N TRP A 345 -14.05 22.91 8.82
CA TRP A 345 -13.51 24.09 9.49
C TRP A 345 -12.33 23.78 10.42
N GLN A 346 -12.19 22.53 10.87
CA GLN A 346 -11.06 22.07 11.69
C GLN A 346 -9.95 21.37 10.88
N GLY A 347 -10.17 21.09 9.58
CA GLY A 347 -9.25 20.29 8.78
C GLY A 347 -9.09 18.87 9.33
N HIS A 348 -7.85 18.40 9.47
CA HIS A 348 -7.56 17.03 9.94
C HIS A 348 -7.97 16.78 11.41
N ALA A 349 -8.10 17.82 12.24
CA ALA A 349 -8.53 17.67 13.64
C ALA A 349 -10.00 17.25 13.78
N GLY A 350 -10.81 17.43 12.73
CA GLY A 350 -12.20 16.98 12.68
C GLY A 350 -12.37 15.51 12.26
N ALA A 351 -11.28 14.78 11.98
CA ALA A 351 -11.36 13.41 11.52
C ALA A 351 -11.77 12.47 12.67
N TYR A 352 -12.63 11.50 12.37
CA TYR A 352 -13.04 10.46 13.32
C TYR A 352 -12.08 9.28 13.33
N ALA A 353 -11.50 8.95 12.19
CA ALA A 353 -10.44 7.94 12.15
C ALA A 353 -9.55 8.13 10.93
N ALA A 354 -8.29 7.74 11.07
CA ALA A 354 -7.31 7.76 9.99
C ALA A 354 -6.23 6.72 10.28
N GLY A 355 -5.88 5.87 9.31
CA GLY A 355 -4.86 4.86 9.61
C GLY A 355 -4.54 3.90 8.48
N PHE A 356 -3.91 2.79 8.85
CA PHE A 356 -3.33 1.83 7.93
C PHE A 356 -3.96 0.45 8.11
N PHE A 357 -4.07 -0.32 7.03
CA PHE A 357 -4.41 -1.73 7.10
C PHE A 357 -3.15 -2.58 7.10
N ASP A 358 -3.12 -3.60 7.95
CA ASP A 358 -2.04 -4.56 8.00
C ASP A 358 -2.06 -5.55 6.83
N ARG A 359 -1.12 -6.50 6.84
CA ARG A 359 -1.01 -7.52 5.80
C ARG A 359 -2.29 -8.35 5.61
N SER A 360 -3.18 -8.40 6.61
CA SER A 360 -4.42 -9.17 6.60
C SER A 360 -5.66 -8.28 6.42
N TRP A 361 -5.45 -7.06 5.91
CA TRP A 361 -6.50 -6.06 5.70
C TRP A 361 -7.24 -5.65 6.98
N GLN A 362 -6.62 -5.80 8.16
CA GLN A 362 -7.16 -5.37 9.45
C GLN A 362 -6.62 -3.99 9.82
N ILE A 363 -7.39 -3.20 10.58
CA ILE A 363 -6.92 -1.89 11.05
C ILE A 363 -5.69 -2.09 11.96
N SER A 364 -4.57 -1.47 11.59
CA SER A 364 -3.34 -1.50 12.38
C SER A 364 -3.56 -0.82 13.74
N SER A 365 -2.88 -1.31 14.77
CA SER A 365 -2.85 -0.70 16.11
C SER A 365 -2.28 0.72 16.11
N GLY A 366 -1.48 1.09 15.10
CA GLY A 366 -0.96 2.45 14.93
C GLY A 366 -1.95 3.45 14.33
N SER A 367 -3.18 3.02 14.04
CA SER A 367 -4.22 3.87 13.45
C SER A 367 -4.86 4.77 14.50
N TYR A 368 -5.21 5.99 14.10
CA TYR A 368 -5.96 6.93 14.93
C TYR A 368 -7.46 6.65 14.83
N ILE A 369 -8.12 6.52 15.98
CA ILE A 369 -9.57 6.38 16.11
C ILE A 369 -10.04 7.30 17.26
N ARG A 370 -11.02 8.15 16.97
CA ARG A 370 -11.58 9.12 17.90
C ARG A 370 -12.69 8.47 18.74
N ILE A 371 -12.37 8.15 19.99
CA ILE A 371 -13.26 7.37 20.88
C ILE A 371 -14.48 8.19 21.33
N ASP A 372 -14.32 9.49 21.58
CA ASP A 372 -15.43 10.37 22.04
C ASP A 372 -16.51 10.59 20.98
N ALA A 373 -16.20 10.35 19.71
CA ALA A 373 -17.16 10.39 18.61
C ALA A 373 -17.89 9.05 18.41
N SER A 374 -17.47 7.98 19.09
CA SER A 374 -18.12 6.66 19.02
C SER A 374 -19.19 6.52 20.10
N VAL A 375 -20.35 5.96 19.73
CA VAL A 375 -21.48 5.77 20.67
C VAL A 375 -21.32 4.51 21.52
N ASN A 376 -20.54 3.54 21.03
CA ASN A 376 -20.21 2.30 21.74
C ASN A 376 -18.72 1.96 21.52
N GLU A 377 -17.94 1.93 22.60
CA GLU A 377 -16.68 1.16 22.65
C GLU A 377 -17.00 -0.17 23.33
N GLN A 378 -17.19 -1.23 22.54
CA GLN A 378 -17.33 -2.58 23.09
C GLN A 378 -16.01 -3.33 22.93
N ARG A 379 -15.44 -3.74 24.07
CA ARG A 379 -14.31 -4.67 24.11
C ARG A 379 -14.84 -6.08 24.10
N LEU A 380 -14.82 -6.73 22.95
CA LEU A 380 -15.20 -8.13 22.82
C LEU A 380 -13.99 -9.00 23.19
N ARG A 381 -14.08 -9.67 24.35
CA ARG A 381 -13.19 -10.78 24.67
C ARG A 381 -13.70 -12.01 23.92
N ASN A 382 -12.91 -12.53 22.99
CA ASN A 382 -13.16 -13.86 22.45
C ASN A 382 -12.92 -14.88 23.56
N GLY A 383 -13.99 -15.36 24.18
CA GLY A 383 -13.96 -16.38 25.23
C GLY A 383 -15.05 -17.42 25.00
N ALA A 384 -14.65 -18.54 24.40
CA ALA A 384 -15.13 -19.91 24.67
C ALA A 384 -14.14 -20.89 24.05
#